data_AF-A0A7C6AZV5-F1
#
_entry.id   AF-A0A7C6AZV5-F1
#
_cell.length_a   1.000
_cell.length_b   1.000
_cell.length_c   1.000
_cell.angle_alpha   90.00
_cell.angle_beta   90.00
_cell.angle_gamma   90.00
#
_symmetry.space_group_name_H-M   'P 1'
#
loop_
_entity.id
_entity.type
_entity.pdbx_description
1 polymer ?
#
loop_
_entity_poly.entity_id
_entity_poly.type
_entity_poly.pdbx_seq_one_letter_code
_entity_poly.pdbx_strand_id
1 'polypeptide(L)'
;MVLPGQPFTEPFNEHVPNLATMVEGALNVLDDDPDGFYLMVEGGAVDWANHSNQLQRMIEEQCDFLAAVDTVVKWVEKNSSWDETLVILTADHECGCLWGPDSAKKPFDPIQDAGQGKMPAAHYNATSHTNSLVPLYARGVGADRLLTLIRGKDPQAAQVWGISGEYVDNTDVFRVTRSVMTGEPITAP
;
A
#
# COMPACT_ATOMS: atom_id res chain seq x y z
N MET A 1 1.22 -31.25 8.13
CA MET A 1 2.27 -30.75 9.05
C MET A 1 2.88 -29.54 8.38
N VAL A 2 2.56 -28.33 8.84
CA VAL A 2 3.15 -27.12 8.27
C VAL A 2 4.46 -26.87 9.00
N LEU A 3 5.54 -26.66 8.25
CA LEU A 3 6.86 -26.44 8.83
C LEU A 3 6.91 -25.05 9.48
N PRO A 4 7.51 -24.88 10.66
CA PRO A 4 7.71 -23.57 11.27
C PRO A 4 8.40 -22.61 10.31
N GLY A 5 7.94 -21.36 10.24
CA GLY A 5 8.53 -20.32 9.39
C GLY A 5 8.03 -20.28 7.95
N GLN A 6 6.86 -20.87 7.65
CA GLN A 6 6.10 -20.62 6.43
C GLN A 6 5.00 -19.56 6.71
N PRO A 7 4.67 -18.68 5.74
CA PRO A 7 3.51 -17.81 5.86
C PRO A 7 2.21 -18.60 6.05
N PHE A 8 1.24 -17.99 6.69
CA PHE A 8 -0.09 -18.50 7.02
C PHE A 8 -0.07 -19.73 7.95
N THR A 9 0.98 -19.86 8.75
CA THR A 9 1.07 -20.91 9.79
C THR A 9 0.51 -20.47 11.13
N GLU A 10 0.63 -19.18 11.44
CA GLU A 10 0.09 -18.60 12.65
C GLU A 10 -1.41 -18.31 12.46
N PRO A 11 -2.28 -18.78 13.37
CA PRO A 11 -3.71 -18.55 13.25
C PRO A 11 -4.05 -17.07 13.43
N PHE A 12 -5.14 -16.64 12.79
CA PHE A 12 -5.77 -15.36 13.08
C PHE A 12 -6.26 -15.29 14.53
N ASN A 13 -6.36 -14.07 15.06
CA ASN A 13 -7.04 -13.86 16.33
C ASN A 13 -8.55 -14.08 16.14
N GLU A 14 -9.10 -15.08 16.83
CA GLU A 14 -10.49 -15.54 16.67
C GLU A 14 -11.56 -14.46 16.92
N HIS A 15 -11.21 -13.37 17.60
CA HIS A 15 -12.14 -12.31 17.96
C HIS A 15 -11.85 -10.97 17.28
N VAL A 16 -10.93 -10.96 16.32
CA VAL A 16 -10.59 -9.76 15.53
C VAL A 16 -10.94 -10.03 14.07
N PRO A 17 -11.80 -9.22 13.44
CA PRO A 17 -12.06 -9.34 12.01
C PRO A 17 -10.79 -9.06 11.21
N ASN A 18 -10.65 -9.71 10.05
CA ASN A 18 -9.60 -9.34 9.09
C ASN A 18 -9.89 -7.96 8.47
N LEU A 19 -8.89 -7.35 7.83
CA LEU A 19 -9.03 -5.98 7.34
C LEU A 19 -10.10 -5.84 6.27
N ALA A 20 -10.24 -6.85 5.39
CA ALA A 20 -11.29 -6.88 4.38
C ALA A 20 -12.71 -6.81 5.01
N THR A 21 -12.96 -7.58 6.07
CA THR A 21 -14.25 -7.56 6.79
C THR A 21 -14.50 -6.20 7.44
N MET A 22 -13.47 -5.56 8.00
CA MET A 22 -13.58 -4.21 8.55
C MET A 22 -13.92 -3.18 7.47
N VAL A 23 -13.31 -3.29 6.29
CA VAL A 23 -13.61 -2.44 5.12
C VAL A 23 -15.06 -2.63 4.66
N GLU A 24 -15.54 -3.87 4.54
CA GLU A 24 -16.95 -4.14 4.18
C GLU A 24 -17.91 -3.48 5.18
N GLY A 25 -17.63 -3.62 6.48
CA GLY A 25 -18.43 -3.00 7.54
C GLY A 25 -18.42 -1.47 7.47
N ALA A 26 -17.26 -0.86 7.23
CA ALA A 26 -17.13 0.59 7.11
C ALA A 26 -17.90 1.12 5.89
N LEU A 27 -17.72 0.50 4.72
CA LEU A 27 -18.40 0.88 3.48
C LEU A 27 -19.92 0.71 3.59
N ASN A 28 -20.41 -0.34 4.25
CA ASN A 28 -21.84 -0.56 4.46
C ASN A 28 -22.50 0.51 5.36
N VAL A 29 -21.73 1.20 6.19
CA VAL A 29 -22.23 2.31 7.02
C VAL A 29 -22.07 3.65 6.31
N LEU A 30 -20.90 3.89 5.69
CA LEU A 30 -20.56 5.17 5.10
C LEU A 30 -21.30 5.47 3.79
N ASP A 31 -21.73 4.44 3.06
CA ASP A 31 -22.50 4.59 1.79
C ASP A 31 -23.93 5.10 1.99
N ASP A 32 -24.42 5.22 3.23
CA ASP A 32 -25.77 5.74 3.51
C ASP A 32 -25.86 7.28 3.48
N ASP A 33 -24.73 7.98 3.26
CA ASP A 33 -24.68 9.44 3.14
C ASP A 33 -24.72 9.89 1.66
N PRO A 34 -25.78 10.59 1.21
CA PRO A 34 -25.87 11.07 -0.17
C PRO A 34 -24.84 12.14 -0.54
N ASP A 35 -24.19 12.78 0.43
CA ASP A 35 -23.09 13.73 0.19
C ASP A 35 -21.74 13.00 -0.02
N GLY A 36 -21.72 11.67 0.14
CA GLY A 36 -20.54 10.81 0.00
C GLY A 36 -19.74 10.67 1.29
N PHE A 37 -18.54 10.09 1.21
CA PHE A 37 -17.72 9.80 2.39
C PHE A 37 -16.21 9.92 2.14
N TYR A 38 -15.47 10.00 3.24
CA TYR A 38 -14.02 9.79 3.28
C TYR A 38 -13.73 8.58 4.16
N LEU A 39 -12.94 7.64 3.63
CA LEU A 39 -12.51 6.45 4.33
C LEU A 39 -10.98 6.31 4.24
N MET A 40 -10.34 6.13 5.40
CA MET A 40 -8.93 5.75 5.50
C MET A 40 -8.84 4.31 6.03
N VAL A 41 -8.07 3.48 5.34
CA VAL A 41 -7.83 2.07 5.69
C VAL A 41 -6.33 1.86 5.81
N GLU A 42 -5.87 1.25 6.91
CA GLU A 42 -4.44 1.10 7.21
C GLU A 42 -4.10 -0.36 7.52
N GLY A 43 -3.13 -0.92 6.78
CA GLY A 43 -2.50 -2.21 7.08
C GLY A 43 -1.28 -2.06 7.99
N GLY A 44 -1.45 -1.46 9.18
CA GLY A 44 -0.33 -1.00 10.01
C GLY A 44 0.60 -2.10 10.55
N ALA A 45 0.13 -3.35 10.61
CA ALA A 45 0.94 -4.48 11.06
C ALA A 45 2.08 -4.86 10.08
N VAL A 46 2.02 -4.40 8.82
CA VAL A 46 3.13 -4.52 7.86
C VAL A 46 4.40 -3.85 8.43
N ASP A 47 4.26 -2.65 8.99
CA ASP A 47 5.39 -1.93 9.60
C ASP A 47 5.94 -2.66 10.83
N TRP A 48 5.07 -3.15 11.71
CA TRP A 48 5.47 -3.89 12.91
C TRP A 48 6.23 -5.18 12.58
N ALA A 49 5.78 -5.90 11.54
CA ALA A 49 6.46 -7.09 11.04
C ALA A 49 7.85 -6.75 10.49
N ASN A 50 7.97 -5.62 9.77
CA ASN A 50 9.23 -5.14 9.24
C ASN A 50 10.21 -4.66 10.32
N HIS A 51 9.75 -3.94 11.36
CA HIS A 51 10.57 -3.60 12.52
C HIS A 51 11.18 -4.84 13.20
N SER A 52 10.43 -5.94 13.18
CA SER A 52 10.83 -7.22 13.78
C SER A 52 11.58 -8.14 12.79
N ASN A 53 11.82 -7.71 11.55
CA ASN A 53 12.40 -8.50 10.46
C ASN A 53 11.69 -9.84 10.22
N GLN A 54 10.36 -9.87 10.41
CA GLN A 54 9.54 -11.08 10.27
C GLN A 54 8.96 -11.18 8.85
N LEU A 55 9.78 -11.62 7.89
CA LEU A 55 9.41 -11.70 6.47
C LEU A 55 8.10 -12.46 6.23
N GLN A 56 7.89 -13.57 6.92
CA GLN A 56 6.68 -14.39 6.81
C GLN A 56 5.44 -13.60 7.24
N ARG A 57 5.52 -12.96 8.41
CA ARG A 57 4.42 -12.15 8.93
C ARG A 57 4.16 -10.95 8.04
N MET A 58 5.21 -10.28 7.56
CA MET A 58 5.06 -9.17 6.62
C MET A 58 4.29 -9.61 5.36
N ILE A 59 4.60 -10.77 4.79
CA ILE A 59 3.86 -11.31 3.64
C ILE A 59 2.39 -11.55 3.99
N GLU A 60 2.08 -12.10 5.17
CA GLU A 60 0.69 -12.31 5.62
C GLU A 60 -0.07 -10.98 5.74
N GLU A 61 0.51 -10.00 6.42
CA GLU A 61 -0.09 -8.67 6.62
C GLU A 61 -0.25 -7.93 5.29
N GLN A 62 0.73 -8.04 4.38
CA GLN A 62 0.66 -7.46 3.06
C GLN A 62 -0.45 -8.11 2.21
N CYS A 63 -0.65 -9.44 2.34
CA CYS A 63 -1.75 -10.14 1.70
C CYS A 63 -3.12 -9.72 2.26
N ASP A 64 -3.24 -9.56 3.59
CA ASP A 64 -4.50 -9.08 4.20
C ASP A 64 -4.83 -7.65 3.76
N PHE A 65 -3.83 -6.76 3.69
CA PHE A 65 -4.00 -5.41 3.15
C PHE A 65 -4.43 -5.42 1.67
N LEU A 66 -3.83 -6.27 0.84
CA LEU A 66 -4.25 -6.40 -0.56
C LEU A 66 -5.67 -6.95 -0.72
N ALA A 67 -6.12 -7.84 0.18
CA ALA A 67 -7.51 -8.28 0.21
C ALA A 67 -8.48 -7.14 0.58
N ALA A 68 -8.08 -6.24 1.48
CA ALA A 68 -8.84 -5.03 1.78
C ALA A 68 -8.91 -4.06 0.59
N VAL A 69 -7.81 -3.87 -0.14
CA VAL A 69 -7.79 -3.08 -1.39
C VAL A 69 -8.73 -3.68 -2.44
N ASP A 70 -8.68 -5.01 -2.66
CA ASP A 70 -9.58 -5.72 -3.58
C ASP A 70 -11.05 -5.56 -3.18
N THR A 71 -11.35 -5.54 -1.87
CA THR A 71 -12.68 -5.27 -1.34
C THR A 71 -13.17 -3.86 -1.71
N VAL A 72 -12.32 -2.83 -1.54
CA VAL A 72 -12.64 -1.45 -1.97
C VAL A 72 -12.90 -1.39 -3.47
N VAL A 73 -12.02 -1.98 -4.29
CA VAL A 73 -12.15 -2.00 -5.75
C VAL A 73 -13.48 -2.62 -6.17
N LYS A 74 -13.82 -3.79 -5.62
CA LYS A 74 -15.09 -4.48 -5.89
C LYS A 74 -16.30 -3.66 -5.45
N TRP A 75 -16.20 -2.97 -4.32
CA TRP A 75 -17.27 -2.10 -3.86
C TRP A 75 -17.49 -0.93 -4.83
N VAL A 76 -16.42 -0.27 -5.29
CA VAL A 76 -16.51 0.82 -6.27
C VAL A 76 -17.16 0.34 -7.56
N GLU A 77 -16.73 -0.82 -8.08
CA GLU A 77 -17.26 -1.37 -9.33
C GLU A 77 -18.72 -1.84 -9.24
N LYS A 78 -19.23 -2.11 -8.03
CA LYS A 78 -20.57 -2.65 -7.80
C LYS A 78 -21.59 -1.61 -7.33
N ASN A 79 -21.18 -0.71 -6.43
CA ASN A 79 -22.08 0.21 -5.72
C ASN A 79 -21.81 1.68 -6.05
N SER A 80 -20.73 2.00 -6.76
CA SER A 80 -20.36 3.36 -7.17
C SER A 80 -19.82 3.37 -8.60
N SER A 81 -18.93 4.31 -8.93
CA SER A 81 -18.24 4.43 -10.20
C SER A 81 -16.85 5.05 -10.02
N TRP A 82 -15.91 4.70 -10.91
CA TRP A 82 -14.60 5.37 -11.02
C TRP A 82 -14.71 6.84 -11.48
N ASP A 83 -15.86 7.24 -12.00
CA ASP A 83 -16.13 8.64 -12.39
C ASP A 83 -16.50 9.54 -11.19
N GLU A 84 -16.81 8.95 -10.03
CA GLU A 84 -17.21 9.67 -8.81
C GLU A 84 -16.43 9.28 -7.56
N THR A 85 -15.74 8.14 -7.57
CA THR A 85 -14.87 7.69 -6.47
C THR A 85 -13.39 7.86 -6.82
N LEU A 86 -12.63 8.43 -5.89
CA LEU A 86 -11.16 8.44 -5.90
C LEU A 86 -10.61 7.42 -4.90
N VAL A 87 -9.78 6.50 -5.36
CA VAL A 87 -9.00 5.60 -4.49
C VAL A 87 -7.53 5.95 -4.64
N ILE A 88 -6.86 6.21 -3.51
CA ILE A 88 -5.41 6.39 -3.41
C ILE A 88 -4.86 5.28 -2.53
N LEU A 89 -3.81 4.62 -3.01
CA LEU A 89 -3.06 3.57 -2.32
C LEU A 89 -1.60 4.01 -2.24
N THR A 90 -1.06 4.12 -1.04
CA THR A 90 0.34 4.49 -0.79
C THR A 90 0.80 3.88 0.52
N ALA A 91 2.10 3.94 0.79
CA ALA A 91 2.64 3.82 2.14
C ALA A 91 2.97 5.21 2.71
N ASP A 92 3.15 5.29 4.02
CA ASP A 92 3.65 6.45 4.75
C ASP A 92 5.19 6.50 4.75
N HIS A 93 5.85 5.34 4.85
CA HIS A 93 7.29 5.17 4.70
C HIS A 93 7.70 3.71 4.44
N GLU A 94 8.98 3.48 4.11
CA GLU A 94 9.58 2.13 4.08
C GLU A 94 10.14 1.77 5.47
N CYS A 95 10.07 0.49 5.84
CA CYS A 95 10.63 -0.04 7.07
C CYS A 95 11.43 -1.32 6.83
N GLY A 96 12.62 -1.41 7.44
CA GLY A 96 13.46 -2.61 7.44
C GLY A 96 14.53 -2.66 6.33
N CYS A 97 14.51 -1.75 5.35
CA CYS A 97 15.41 -1.74 4.20
C CYS A 97 15.45 -3.13 3.53
N LEU A 98 14.29 -3.66 3.14
CA LEU A 98 14.16 -5.03 2.64
C LEU A 98 14.63 -5.15 1.19
N TRP A 99 15.66 -5.97 0.95
CA TRP A 99 16.24 -6.22 -0.37
C TRP A 99 16.61 -7.69 -0.57
N GLY A 100 17.29 -8.03 -1.66
CA GLY A 100 17.77 -9.38 -1.96
C GLY A 100 18.81 -9.91 -0.98
N PRO A 101 19.08 -11.22 -0.99
CA PRO A 101 19.91 -11.90 0.00
C PRO A 101 21.37 -11.39 0.06
N ASP A 102 21.88 -10.79 -1.02
CA ASP A 102 23.23 -10.23 -1.04
C ASP A 102 23.28 -8.71 -0.73
N SER A 103 22.15 -8.11 -0.33
CA SER A 103 22.01 -6.65 -0.22
C SER A 103 22.95 -5.98 0.78
N ALA A 104 23.40 -6.73 1.80
CA ALA A 104 24.38 -6.25 2.78
C ALA A 104 25.76 -5.95 2.15
N LYS A 105 26.03 -6.48 0.95
CA LYS A 105 27.28 -6.30 0.20
C LYS A 105 27.06 -5.65 -1.17
N LYS A 106 25.88 -5.84 -1.76
CA LYS A 106 25.50 -5.33 -3.08
C LYS A 106 24.26 -4.44 -2.90
N PRO A 107 24.41 -3.12 -2.80
CA PRO A 107 23.26 -2.22 -2.66
C PRO A 107 22.22 -2.49 -3.75
N PHE A 108 20.94 -2.56 -3.35
CA PHE A 108 19.81 -2.81 -4.24
C PHE A 108 19.86 -4.18 -4.95
N ASP A 109 20.51 -5.19 -4.35
CA ASP A 109 20.37 -6.59 -4.78
C ASP A 109 18.87 -6.94 -4.83
N PRO A 110 18.35 -7.46 -5.96
CA PRO A 110 16.92 -7.71 -6.09
C PRO A 110 16.46 -8.89 -5.23
N ILE A 111 15.25 -8.80 -4.68
CA ILE A 111 14.57 -9.94 -4.07
C ILE A 111 14.51 -11.09 -5.10
N GLN A 112 14.84 -12.30 -4.66
CA GLN A 112 14.87 -13.46 -5.55
C GLN A 112 13.57 -14.26 -5.42
N ASP A 113 12.79 -14.30 -6.49
CA ASP A 113 11.60 -15.15 -6.59
C ASP A 113 12.00 -16.63 -6.62
N ALA A 114 11.41 -17.41 -5.73
CA ALA A 114 11.62 -18.86 -5.62
C ALA A 114 10.52 -19.68 -6.34
N GLY A 115 9.53 -19.02 -6.93
CA GLY A 115 8.34 -19.59 -7.55
C GLY A 115 7.18 -19.78 -6.57
N GLN A 116 6.01 -20.09 -7.12
CA GLN A 116 4.75 -20.21 -6.38
C GLN A 116 4.86 -21.19 -5.20
N GLY A 117 4.35 -20.75 -4.04
CA GLY A 117 4.32 -21.55 -2.81
C GLY A 117 5.65 -21.65 -2.08
N LYS A 118 6.66 -20.87 -2.49
CA LYS A 118 7.96 -20.80 -1.80
C LYS A 118 8.24 -19.37 -1.36
N MET A 119 8.93 -19.26 -0.22
CA MET A 119 9.39 -17.97 0.29
C MET A 119 10.42 -17.36 -0.67
N PRO A 120 10.32 -16.04 -0.95
CA PRO A 120 11.37 -15.34 -1.67
C PRO A 120 12.64 -15.28 -0.82
N ALA A 121 13.81 -15.24 -1.46
CA ALA A 121 15.04 -14.92 -0.75
C ALA A 121 15.17 -13.40 -0.63
N ALA A 122 15.25 -12.92 0.61
CA ALA A 122 15.37 -11.51 0.94
C ALA A 122 16.19 -11.33 2.23
N HIS A 123 16.64 -10.09 2.47
CA HIS A 123 17.45 -9.68 3.60
C HIS A 123 17.02 -8.30 4.08
N TYR A 124 16.74 -8.19 5.37
CA TYR A 124 16.50 -6.92 6.06
C TYR A 124 17.83 -6.25 6.42
N ASN A 125 18.02 -4.99 6.04
CA ASN A 125 19.25 -4.24 6.33
C ASN A 125 19.09 -3.22 7.47
N ALA A 126 17.88 -3.08 8.02
CA ALA A 126 17.57 -2.24 9.17
C ALA A 126 16.46 -2.86 10.03
N THR A 127 16.22 -2.28 11.20
CA THR A 127 15.03 -2.54 12.05
C THR A 127 14.23 -1.25 12.27
N SER A 128 14.46 -0.25 11.43
CA SER A 128 13.90 1.10 11.53
C SER A 128 13.37 1.52 10.17
N HIS A 129 12.71 2.67 10.13
CA HIS A 129 12.31 3.29 8.88
C HIS A 129 13.54 3.66 8.04
N THR A 130 13.34 3.74 6.72
CA THR A 130 14.27 4.38 5.80
C THR A 130 13.62 5.57 5.11
N ASN A 131 14.41 6.31 4.34
CA ASN A 131 13.94 7.43 3.53
C ASN A 131 13.72 7.04 2.06
N SER A 132 13.54 5.76 1.77
CA SER A 132 13.21 5.30 0.42
C SER A 132 11.87 5.89 -0.03
N LEU A 133 11.78 6.22 -1.32
CA LEU A 133 10.50 6.55 -1.94
C LEU A 133 9.58 5.33 -1.89
N VAL A 134 8.29 5.57 -1.65
CA VAL A 134 7.27 4.53 -1.60
C VAL A 134 6.34 4.64 -2.82
N PRO A 135 5.78 3.51 -3.31
CA PRO A 135 4.83 3.54 -4.42
C PRO A 135 3.56 4.30 -4.05
N LEU A 136 3.05 5.08 -5.00
CA LEU A 136 1.74 5.70 -4.95
C LEU A 136 0.94 5.27 -6.18
N TYR A 137 -0.25 4.73 -5.94
CA TYR A 137 -1.23 4.38 -6.96
C TYR A 137 -2.49 5.20 -6.72
N ALA A 138 -3.11 5.69 -7.79
CA ALA A 138 -4.38 6.39 -7.72
C ALA A 138 -5.26 6.01 -8.89
N ARG A 139 -6.56 5.85 -8.64
CA ARG A 139 -7.56 5.56 -9.68
C ARG A 139 -8.86 6.29 -9.36
N GLY A 140 -9.50 6.76 -10.43
CA GLY A 140 -10.81 7.38 -10.38
C GLY A 140 -10.77 8.91 -10.45
N VAL A 141 -11.84 9.56 -10.00
CA VAL A 141 -12.06 11.00 -10.20
C VAL A 141 -10.90 11.84 -9.66
N GLY A 142 -10.33 12.69 -10.52
CA GLY A 142 -9.24 13.60 -10.14
C GLY A 142 -7.89 12.94 -9.84
N ALA A 143 -7.71 11.62 -10.08
CA ALA A 143 -6.42 10.96 -9.90
C ALA A 143 -5.32 11.57 -10.79
N ASP A 144 -5.67 12.04 -11.98
CA ASP A 144 -4.79 12.74 -12.92
C ASP A 144 -4.20 14.04 -12.36
N ARG A 145 -4.84 14.64 -11.34
CA ARG A 145 -4.34 15.86 -10.68
C ARG A 145 -2.97 15.63 -10.03
N LEU A 146 -2.66 14.41 -9.59
CA LEU A 146 -1.33 14.05 -9.09
C LEU A 146 -0.23 14.25 -10.14
N LEU A 147 -0.54 14.01 -11.43
CA LEU A 147 0.42 14.18 -12.53
C LEU A 147 0.82 15.65 -12.72
N THR A 148 0.01 16.59 -12.22
CA THR A 148 0.34 18.03 -12.25
C THR A 148 1.30 18.44 -11.12
N LEU A 149 1.56 17.53 -10.17
CA LEU A 149 2.34 17.78 -8.95
C LEU A 149 3.70 17.07 -8.94
N ILE A 150 4.09 16.44 -10.05
CA ILE A 150 5.36 15.72 -10.16
C ILE A 150 6.53 16.64 -9.80
N ARG A 151 7.38 16.19 -8.87
CA ARG A 151 8.59 16.91 -8.40
C ARG A 151 9.86 16.40 -9.05
N GLY A 152 9.85 15.16 -9.51
CA GLY A 152 10.99 14.55 -10.17
C GLY A 152 10.73 13.12 -10.59
N LYS A 153 11.81 12.44 -10.96
CA LYS A 153 11.79 11.07 -11.44
C LYS A 153 12.98 10.28 -10.91
N ASP A 154 12.73 9.08 -10.42
CA ASP A 154 13.72 8.05 -10.10
C ASP A 154 13.72 7.01 -11.24
N PRO A 155 14.67 7.09 -12.20
CA PRO A 155 14.75 6.15 -13.30
C PRO A 155 15.15 4.73 -12.85
N GLN A 156 15.83 4.60 -11.71
CA GLN A 156 16.21 3.29 -11.18
C GLN A 156 14.98 2.59 -10.60
N ALA A 157 14.16 3.30 -9.82
CA ALA A 157 12.89 2.78 -9.35
C ALA A 157 11.96 2.39 -10.51
N ALA A 158 11.89 3.22 -11.57
CA ALA A 158 11.12 2.89 -12.77
C ALA A 158 11.56 1.56 -13.41
N GLN A 159 12.88 1.35 -13.54
CA GLN A 159 13.43 0.13 -14.12
C GLN A 159 13.23 -1.09 -13.24
N VAL A 160 13.49 -0.98 -11.94
CA VAL A 160 13.44 -2.10 -10.99
C VAL A 160 12.01 -2.56 -10.73
N TRP A 161 11.08 -1.63 -10.57
CA TRP A 161 9.70 -1.92 -10.16
C TRP A 161 8.68 -1.90 -11.30
N GLY A 162 9.08 -1.49 -12.51
CA GLY A 162 8.16 -1.37 -13.64
C GLY A 162 7.10 -0.28 -13.46
N ILE A 163 7.40 0.75 -12.67
CA ILE A 163 6.53 1.92 -12.41
C ILE A 163 7.02 3.15 -13.21
N SER A 164 6.30 4.28 -13.15
CA SER A 164 6.71 5.50 -13.86
C SER A 164 8.05 6.07 -13.37
N GLY A 165 8.37 5.83 -12.09
CA GLY A 165 9.47 6.45 -11.34
C GLY A 165 9.22 7.91 -10.99
N GLU A 166 8.11 8.51 -11.44
CA GLU A 166 7.75 9.88 -11.11
C GLU A 166 7.29 9.94 -9.65
N TYR A 167 7.68 10.99 -8.94
CA TYR A 167 7.29 11.18 -7.55
C TYR A 167 6.70 12.56 -7.29
N VAL A 168 5.73 12.58 -6.39
CA VAL A 168 5.11 13.77 -5.79
C VAL A 168 5.54 13.88 -4.32
N ASP A 169 5.21 14.97 -3.65
CA ASP A 169 5.39 15.06 -2.20
C ASP A 169 4.20 14.39 -1.48
N ASN A 170 4.41 13.80 -0.29
CA ASN A 170 3.31 13.14 0.42
C ASN A 170 2.16 14.11 0.79
N THR A 171 2.46 15.41 0.94
CA THR A 171 1.43 16.44 1.16
C THR A 171 0.50 16.62 -0.03
N ASP A 172 0.90 16.19 -1.22
CA ASP A 172 0.08 16.24 -2.44
C ASP A 172 -1.12 15.27 -2.37
N VAL A 173 -1.03 14.19 -1.58
CA VAL A 173 -2.17 13.27 -1.32
C VAL A 173 -3.33 14.02 -0.69
N PHE A 174 -3.06 14.82 0.36
CA PHE A 174 -4.09 15.65 0.99
C PHE A 174 -4.63 16.71 0.04
N ARG A 175 -3.75 17.41 -0.69
CA ARG A 175 -4.15 18.46 -1.63
C ARG A 175 -5.13 17.94 -2.69
N VAL A 176 -4.82 16.77 -3.28
CA VAL A 176 -5.68 16.14 -4.28
C VAL A 176 -6.99 15.64 -3.67
N THR A 177 -6.93 14.97 -2.52
CA THR A 177 -8.11 14.47 -1.81
C THR A 177 -9.08 15.61 -1.48
N ARG A 178 -8.58 16.70 -0.86
CA ARG A 178 -9.39 17.90 -0.56
C ARG A 178 -10.00 18.47 -1.84
N SER A 179 -9.19 18.61 -2.88
CA SER A 179 -9.62 19.20 -4.15
C SER A 179 -10.72 18.39 -4.84
N VAL A 180 -10.73 17.07 -4.68
CA VAL A 180 -11.81 16.20 -5.17
C VAL A 180 -13.04 16.34 -4.30
N MET A 181 -12.91 16.27 -2.97
CA MET A 181 -14.04 16.34 -2.05
C MET A 181 -14.77 17.69 -2.06
N THR A 182 -14.04 18.79 -2.21
CA THR A 182 -14.61 20.15 -2.11
C THR A 182 -14.92 20.79 -3.47
N GLY A 183 -14.40 20.22 -4.56
CA GLY A 183 -14.39 20.86 -5.88
C GLY A 183 -13.47 22.08 -6.00
N GLU A 184 -12.80 22.50 -4.91
CA GLU A 184 -11.86 23.61 -4.94
C GLU A 184 -10.56 23.22 -5.67
N PRO A 185 -9.88 24.16 -6.36
CA PRO A 185 -8.61 23.87 -6.99
C PRO A 185 -7.52 23.54 -5.98
N ILE A 186 -6.50 22.80 -6.42
CA ILE A 186 -5.31 22.53 -5.60
C ILE A 186 -4.63 23.85 -5.26
N THR A 187 -4.45 24.12 -3.98
CA THR A 187 -3.68 25.25 -3.49
C THR A 187 -2.18 24.96 -3.63
N ALA A 188 -1.43 25.92 -4.19
CA ALA A 188 0.02 25.82 -4.28
C ALA A 188 0.65 25.64 -2.87
N PRO A 189 1.80 24.95 -2.77
CA PRO A 189 2.61 24.92 -1.56
C PRO A 189 3.00 26.31 -1.06
#